data_AF-A0A7J3WMJ7-F1
#
_entry.id   AF-A0A7J3WMJ7-F1
#
_cell.length_a   1.000
_cell.length_b   1.000
_cell.length_c   1.000
_cell.angle_alpha   90.00
_cell.angle_beta   90.00
_cell.angle_gamma   90.00
#
_symmetry.space_group_name_H-M   'P 1'
#
loop_
_entity.id
_entity.type
_entity.pdbx_description
1 polymer ?
#
loop_
_entity_poly.entity_id
_entity_poly.type
_entity_poly.pdbx_seq_one_letter_code
_entity_poly.pdbx_strand_id
1 'polypeptide(L)' 'MAHDFQEYMLGVFPTPSVWLERGEGVHVWDSDGKKYLDFLAGIAVCSTGHCHNKVTSSLSGQVATLM' A
#
# COMPACT_ATOMS: atom_id res chain seq x y z
N MET A 1 9.05 -12.08 -2.79
CA MET A 1 8.90 -11.04 -1.75
C MET A 1 8.44 -11.63 -0.41
N ALA A 2 7.42 -12.49 -0.37
CA ALA A 2 6.93 -13.07 0.89
C ALA A 2 7.91 -14.00 1.63
N HIS A 3 8.75 -14.76 0.90
CA HIS A 3 9.54 -15.86 1.48
C HIS A 3 10.69 -15.41 2.40
N ASP A 4 11.19 -14.19 2.21
CA ASP A 4 12.41 -13.71 2.90
C ASP A 4 12.10 -12.57 3.89
N PHE A 5 10.82 -12.26 4.12
CA PHE A 5 10.41 -11.14 4.98
C PHE A 5 11.00 -11.23 6.39
N GLN A 6 11.02 -12.44 6.97
CA GLN A 6 11.57 -12.67 8.31
C GLN A 6 13.10 -12.62 8.34
N GLU A 7 13.79 -12.78 7.21
CA GLU A 7 15.25 -12.64 7.13
C GLU A 7 15.67 -11.18 7.19
N TYR A 8 14.91 -10.28 6.56
CA TYR A 8 15.27 -8.86 6.42
C TYR A 8 14.61 -7.91 7.42
N MET A 9 13.58 -8.35 8.15
CA MET A 9 12.84 -7.49 9.08
C MET A 9 13.26 -7.69 10.54
N LEU A 10 13.21 -6.62 11.34
CA LEU A 10 13.58 -6.61 12.77
C LEU A 10 12.65 -7.45 13.69
N GLY A 11 11.57 -8.06 13.18
CA GLY A 11 10.65 -8.90 13.96
C GLY A 11 9.69 -8.15 14.89
N VAL A 12 9.52 -6.83 14.73
CA VAL A 12 8.58 -6.02 15.54
C VAL A 12 7.10 -6.21 15.14
N PHE A 13 6.83 -6.77 13.96
CA PHE A 13 5.50 -7.13 13.47
C PHE A 13 5.49 -8.60 13.00
N PRO A 14 4.35 -9.31 13.11
CA PRO A 14 4.23 -10.66 12.58
C PRO A 14 4.29 -10.68 11.05
N THR A 15 4.58 -11.84 10.46
CA THR A 15 4.49 -12.03 9.00
C THR A 15 3.07 -11.68 8.54
N PRO A 16 2.91 -10.81 7.53
CA PRO A 16 1.61 -10.51 6.94
C PRO A 16 0.91 -11.78 6.42
N SER A 17 -0.38 -11.90 6.68
CA SER A 17 -1.21 -12.99 6.12
C SER A 17 -1.63 -12.74 4.67
N VAL A 18 -1.55 -11.49 4.21
CA VAL A 18 -1.90 -11.05 2.85
C VAL A 18 -0.80 -10.09 2.36
N TRP A 19 -0.34 -10.31 1.14
CA TRP A 19 0.67 -9.47 0.48
C TRP A 19 -0.03 -8.61 -0.57
N LEU A 20 -0.23 -7.33 -0.28
CA LEU A 20 -0.89 -6.39 -1.19
C LEU A 20 0.11 -5.81 -2.21
N GLU A 21 -0.26 -5.80 -3.48
CA GLU A 21 0.58 -5.27 -4.58
C GLU A 21 -0.01 -4.03 -5.25
N ARG A 22 -1.33 -3.81 -5.10
CA ARG A 22 -2.01 -2.65 -5.68
C ARG A 22 -3.14 -2.16 -4.78
N GLY A 23 -3.38 -0.85 -4.80
CA GLY A 23 -4.56 -0.22 -4.20
C GLY A 23 -5.14 0.88 -5.09
N GLU A 24 -6.46 1.05 -5.04
CA GLU A 24 -7.19 2.09 -5.76
C GLU A 24 -8.48 2.45 -5.01
N GLY A 25 -8.59 3.69 -4.54
CA GLY A 25 -9.71 4.15 -3.72
C GLY A 25 -9.85 3.30 -2.46
N VAL A 26 -11.02 2.69 -2.26
CA VAL A 26 -11.30 1.84 -1.09
C VAL A 26 -10.92 0.37 -1.30
N HIS A 27 -10.30 0.01 -2.42
CA HIS A 27 -9.98 -1.38 -2.74
C HIS A 27 -8.47 -1.63 -2.80
N VAL A 28 -8.08 -2.85 -2.45
CA VAL A 28 -6.71 -3.37 -2.59
C VAL A 28 -6.71 -4.76 -3.22
N TRP A 29 -5.59 -5.15 -3.82
CA TRP A 29 -5.38 -6.45 -4.45
C TRP A 29 -4.14 -7.12 -3.89
N ASP A 30 -4.25 -8.40 -3.57
CA ASP A 30 -3.09 -9.21 -3.22
C ASP A 30 -2.31 -9.70 -4.44
N SER A 31 -1.16 -10.33 -4.20
CA SER A 31 -0.29 -10.93 -5.23
C SER A 31 -0.97 -11.99 -6.10
N ASP A 32 -2.04 -12.62 -5.61
CA ASP A 32 -2.84 -13.59 -6.38
C ASP A 32 -3.96 -12.92 -7.19
N GLY A 33 -4.06 -11.59 -7.12
CA GLY A 33 -5.05 -10.78 -7.81
C GLY A 33 -6.42 -10.71 -7.11
N LYS A 34 -6.57 -11.25 -5.90
CA LYS A 34 -7.83 -11.20 -5.16
C LYS A 34 -8.07 -9.77 -4.67
N LYS A 35 -9.29 -9.27 -4.92
CA LYS A 35 -9.74 -7.92 -4.55
C LYS A 35 -10.37 -7.91 -3.17
N TYR A 36 -10.01 -6.91 -2.37
CA TYR A 36 -10.54 -6.65 -1.03
C TYR A 36 -11.13 -5.25 -0.95
N LEU A 37 -12.17 -5.08 -0.12
CA LEU A 37 -12.62 -3.78 0.37
C LEU A 37 -11.83 -3.47 1.66
N ASP A 38 -11.11 -2.35 1.69
CA ASP A 38 -10.22 -1.99 2.80
C ASP A 38 -10.96 -1.17 3.88
N PHE A 39 -11.29 -1.83 4.98
CA PHE A 39 -11.83 -1.18 6.19
C PHE A 39 -10.78 -0.81 7.24
N LEU A 40 -9.51 -1.20 7.03
CA LEU A 40 -8.42 -0.82 7.91
C LEU A 40 -7.89 0.57 7.53
N ALA A 41 -7.86 0.89 6.24
CA ALA A 41 -7.36 2.13 5.66
C ALA A 41 -5.97 2.50 6.20
N GLY A 42 -5.08 1.52 6.35
CA GLY A 42 -3.73 1.72 6.91
C GLY A 42 -3.74 2.25 8.34
N ILE A 43 -4.65 1.77 9.21
CA ILE A 43 -4.90 2.32 10.55
C ILE A 43 -5.35 3.79 10.42
N ALA A 44 -6.42 4.00 9.65
CA ALA A 44 -7.02 5.31 9.35
C ALA A 44 -6.12 6.34 8.63
N VAL A 45 -4.96 5.94 8.11
CA VAL A 45 -4.03 6.80 7.36
C VAL A 45 -4.56 7.12 5.95
N CYS A 46 -5.08 6.12 5.24
CA CYS A 46 -5.52 6.24 3.85
C CYS A 46 -6.93 6.85 3.73
N SER A 47 -7.16 7.99 4.38
CA SER A 47 -8.49 8.64 4.47
C SER A 47 -9.06 9.12 3.13
N THR A 48 -8.20 9.36 2.13
CA THR A 48 -8.60 9.68 0.74
C THR A 48 -8.62 8.46 -0.18
N GLY A 49 -8.40 7.26 0.37
CA GLY A 49 -8.21 6.03 -0.38
C GLY A 49 -6.79 5.85 -0.92
N HIS A 50 -6.50 4.62 -1.36
CA HIS A 50 -5.23 4.26 -1.99
C HIS A 50 -5.09 4.95 -3.35
N CYS A 51 -3.87 5.44 -3.64
CA CYS A 51 -3.51 6.03 -4.94
C CYS A 51 -4.44 7.15 -5.44
N HIS A 52 -4.99 7.98 -4.54
CA HIS A 52 -5.90 9.06 -4.92
C HIS A 52 -5.28 10.01 -5.96
N ASN A 53 -5.92 10.15 -7.14
CA ASN A 53 -5.39 10.84 -8.33
C ASN A 53 -4.82 12.24 -8.06
N LYS A 54 -5.49 13.04 -7.22
CA LYS A 54 -5.00 14.39 -6.89
C LYS A 54 -3.69 14.35 -6.11
N VAL A 55 -3.54 13.41 -5.18
CA VAL A 55 -2.36 13.27 -4.32
C VAL A 55 -1.18 12.76 -5.15
N THR A 56 -1.40 11.69 -5.92
CA THR A 56 -0.37 11.08 -6.76
C THR A 56 0.13 12.04 -7.83
N SER A 57 -0.77 12.73 -8.54
CA SER A 57 -0.38 13.70 -9.58
C SER A 57 0.39 14.88 -9.01
N SER A 58 -0.04 15.44 -7.87
CA SER A 58 0.69 16.54 -7.21
C SER A 58 2.07 16.09 -6.72
N LEU A 59 2.18 14.89 -6.16
CA LEU A 59 3.46 14.32 -5.74
C LEU A 59 4.40 14.14 -6.94
N SER A 60 3.95 13.48 -8.01
CA SER A 60 4.77 13.26 -9.21
C SER A 60 5.24 14.57 -9.84
N GLY A 61 4.38 15.59 -9.91
CA GLY A 61 4.76 16.90 -10.43
C GLY A 61 5.84 17.58 -9.59
N GLN A 62 5.73 17.52 -8.26
CA GLN A 62 6.71 18.11 -7.36
C GLN A 62 8.05 17.37 -7.39
N VAL A 63 8.02 16.03 -7.43
CA VAL A 63 9.21 15.19 -7.59
C VAL A 63 9.97 15.58 -8.86
N ALA A 64 9.27 15.74 -9.99
CA ALA A 64 9.89 16.14 -11.25
C ALA A 64 10.43 17.59 -11.26
N THR A 65 10.15 18.39 -10.22
CA THR A 65 10.58 19.79 -10.14
C THR A 65 11.75 19.99 -9.17
N LEU A 66 11.69 19.42 -7.95
CA LEU A 66 12.63 19.74 -6.86
C LEU A 66 13.21 18.51 -6.12
N MET A 67 13.00 17.28 -6.60
CA MET A 67 13.62 16.08 -6.03
C MET A 67 14.56 15.38 -7.01
#